data_AF-A0AAD4GB54-F1
#
_entry.id   AF-A0AAD4GB54-F1
#
_cell.length_a   1.000
_cell.length_b   1.000
_cell.length_c   1.000
_cell.angle_alpha   90.00
_cell.angle_beta   90.00
_cell.angle_gamma   90.00
#
_symmetry.space_group_name_H-M   'P 1'
#
loop_
_entity.id
_entity.type
_entity.pdbx_description
1 polymer ?
#
loop_
_entity_poly.entity_id
_entity_poly.type
_entity_poly.pdbx_seq_one_letter_code
_entity_poly.pdbx_strand_id
1 'polypeptide(L)'
;MPPKEELEATSSSTANTKNLSKSHKLAAYEIFGEEGAALMQGSSWAPKENVEWQDKVIPIASLINPPPRLVRALLWELYEIGFRYELRALNQAMVPHLWTNHHIERVSLLYCVFLGTAGLVMWSEPLPKKSGDLGLTDTFVDNKKPEVLRSFCLLLTAWPDAHPSFHEFATAVGLHKDRKDTEVYEVMSQACFFYVQTFFDHFGRPPLLPHAFPLEYYE
;
A
#
# COMPACT_ATOMS: atom_id res chain seq x y z
N MET A 1 -45.47 33.89 -5.27
CA MET A 1 -45.81 32.60 -5.93
C MET A 1 -44.67 32.29 -6.88
N PRO A 2 -43.86 31.26 -6.62
CA PRO A 2 -42.82 30.86 -7.56
C PRO A 2 -43.44 30.24 -8.82
N PRO A 3 -42.77 30.30 -9.99
CA PRO A 3 -43.31 29.80 -11.25
C PRO A 3 -43.40 28.27 -11.24
N LYS A 4 -44.47 27.70 -11.82
CA LYS A 4 -44.75 26.26 -11.85
C LYS A 4 -43.65 25.40 -12.53
N GLU A 5 -42.79 26.00 -13.34
CA GLU A 5 -41.70 25.30 -14.04
C GLU A 5 -40.55 24.84 -13.12
N GLU A 6 -40.34 25.51 -11.98
CA GLU A 6 -39.24 25.19 -11.06
C GLU A 6 -39.54 23.98 -10.15
N LEU A 7 -40.83 23.69 -9.94
CA LEU A 7 -41.33 22.55 -9.16
C LEU A 7 -41.33 21.23 -9.96
N GLU A 8 -41.50 21.28 -11.28
CA GLU A 8 -41.48 20.09 -12.13
C GLU A 8 -40.05 19.60 -12.41
N ALA A 9 -39.09 20.52 -12.60
CA ALA A 9 -37.69 20.18 -12.80
C ALA A 9 -37.04 19.53 -11.56
N THR A 10 -37.36 20.03 -10.37
CA THR A 10 -36.90 19.46 -9.10
C THR A 10 -37.53 18.09 -8.82
N SER A 11 -38.83 17.91 -9.13
CA SER A 11 -39.53 16.63 -8.99
C SER A 11 -38.98 15.54 -9.92
N SER A 12 -38.67 15.89 -11.17
CA SER A 12 -38.11 14.98 -12.18
C SER A 12 -36.67 14.55 -11.85
N SER A 13 -35.82 15.49 -11.42
CA SER A 13 -34.45 15.21 -10.98
C SER A 13 -34.39 14.27 -9.77
N THR A 14 -35.29 14.47 -8.80
CA THR A 14 -35.38 13.65 -7.58
C THR A 14 -35.91 12.24 -7.85
N ALA A 15 -36.78 12.08 -8.86
CA ALA A 15 -37.29 10.78 -9.29
C ALA A 15 -36.21 9.95 -9.99
N ASN A 16 -35.41 10.59 -10.86
CA ASN A 16 -34.30 9.93 -11.58
C ASN A 16 -33.19 9.44 -10.64
N THR A 17 -32.80 10.25 -9.64
CA THR A 17 -31.79 9.85 -8.65
C THR A 17 -32.25 8.68 -7.77
N LYS A 18 -33.53 8.64 -7.40
CA LYS A 18 -34.11 7.52 -6.64
C LYS A 18 -34.12 6.21 -7.45
N ASN A 19 -34.40 6.28 -8.74
CA ASN A 19 -34.40 5.12 -9.62
C ASN A 19 -32.99 4.57 -9.87
N LEU A 20 -32.01 5.45 -10.07
CA LEU A 20 -30.61 5.07 -10.24
C LEU A 20 -30.04 4.41 -8.97
N SER A 21 -30.37 4.96 -7.79
CA SER A 21 -29.97 4.41 -6.49
C SER A 21 -30.53 3.00 -6.25
N LYS A 22 -31.77 2.74 -6.66
CA LYS A 22 -32.38 1.40 -6.58
C LYS A 22 -31.70 0.40 -7.50
N SER A 23 -31.35 0.81 -8.73
CA SER A 23 -30.65 -0.04 -9.69
C SER A 23 -29.26 -0.44 -9.19
N HIS A 24 -28.47 0.51 -8.71
CA HIS A 24 -27.13 0.23 -8.18
C HIS A 24 -27.15 -0.65 -6.92
N LYS A 25 -28.16 -0.48 -6.05
CA LYS A 25 -28.37 -1.38 -4.92
C LYS A 25 -28.57 -2.82 -5.38
N LEU A 26 -29.41 -3.04 -6.39
CA LEU A 26 -29.70 -4.38 -6.90
C LEU A 26 -28.45 -5.07 -7.46
N ALA A 27 -27.66 -4.35 -8.26
CA ALA A 27 -26.39 -4.87 -8.80
C ALA A 27 -25.37 -5.20 -7.70
N ALA A 28 -25.37 -4.44 -6.60
CA ALA A 28 -24.49 -4.71 -5.47
C ALA A 28 -24.88 -5.95 -4.68
N TYR A 29 -26.19 -6.21 -4.53
CA TYR A 29 -26.67 -7.47 -3.97
C TYR A 29 -26.23 -8.66 -4.82
N GLU A 30 -26.24 -8.53 -6.15
CA GLU A 30 -25.76 -9.59 -7.05
C GLU A 30 -24.25 -9.86 -6.93
N ILE A 31 -23.45 -8.82 -6.71
CA ILE A 31 -21.98 -8.94 -6.66
C ILE A 31 -21.46 -9.34 -5.28
N PHE A 32 -22.01 -8.74 -4.21
CA PHE A 32 -21.43 -8.81 -2.86
C PHE A 32 -22.27 -9.64 -1.88
N GLY A 33 -23.42 -10.17 -2.32
CA GLY A 33 -24.33 -10.93 -1.49
C GLY A 33 -25.04 -10.09 -0.42
N GLU A 34 -25.88 -10.74 0.38
CA GLU A 34 -26.74 -10.10 1.38
C GLU A 34 -25.93 -9.44 2.51
N GLU A 35 -24.86 -10.09 2.97
CA GLU A 35 -23.97 -9.55 4.01
C GLU A 35 -23.16 -8.34 3.53
N GLY A 36 -22.63 -8.38 2.30
CA GLY A 36 -21.91 -7.26 1.70
C GLY A 36 -22.82 -6.06 1.40
N ALA A 37 -24.06 -6.32 1.00
CA ALA A 37 -25.05 -5.26 0.78
C ALA A 37 -25.59 -4.66 2.10
N ALA A 38 -25.65 -5.44 3.18
CA ALA A 38 -26.04 -4.96 4.51
C ALA A 38 -25.02 -3.98 5.11
N LEU A 39 -23.72 -4.18 4.86
CA LEU A 39 -22.65 -3.24 5.25
C LEU A 39 -22.72 -1.90 4.48
N MET A 40 -23.47 -1.85 3.38
CA MET A 40 -23.54 -0.72 2.45
C MET A 40 -24.86 0.08 2.59
N GLN A 41 -25.57 -0.06 3.73
CA GLN A 41 -26.82 0.66 3.99
C GLN A 41 -26.57 2.14 4.36
N GLY A 42 -27.14 3.06 3.57
CA GLY A 42 -27.07 4.51 3.78
C GLY A 42 -27.20 5.32 2.47
N SER A 43 -26.94 6.62 2.53
CA SER A 43 -26.82 7.51 1.34
C SER A 43 -25.60 7.18 0.45
N SER A 44 -24.88 6.10 0.75
CA SER A 44 -23.76 5.54 -0.02
C SER A 44 -24.08 5.32 -1.51
N TRP A 45 -25.37 5.16 -1.83
CA TRP A 45 -25.89 4.94 -3.20
C TRP A 45 -26.44 6.18 -3.89
N ALA A 46 -26.42 7.36 -3.25
CA ALA A 46 -26.53 8.57 -4.03
C ALA A 46 -25.30 8.57 -4.97
N PRO A 47 -25.45 8.82 -6.29
CA PRO A 47 -24.30 8.97 -7.15
C PRO A 47 -23.47 10.11 -6.57
N LYS A 48 -22.42 9.78 -5.81
CA LYS A 48 -21.47 10.79 -5.39
C LYS A 48 -20.78 11.21 -6.67
N GLU A 49 -20.85 12.48 -7.00
CA GLU A 49 -20.12 12.98 -8.17
C GLU A 49 -18.62 12.73 -8.02
N ASN A 50 -18.14 12.61 -6.76
CA ASN A 50 -16.75 12.42 -6.40
C ASN A 50 -16.53 11.28 -5.39
N VAL A 51 -15.35 10.67 -5.46
CA VAL A 51 -14.82 9.70 -4.49
C VAL A 51 -13.55 10.27 -3.85
N GLU A 52 -13.33 9.99 -2.58
CA GLU A 52 -12.11 10.40 -1.87
C GLU A 52 -11.09 9.26 -1.86
N TRP A 53 -9.82 9.57 -2.18
CA TRP A 53 -8.70 8.64 -2.14
C TRP A 53 -7.40 9.38 -1.84
N GLN A 54 -6.71 9.04 -0.75
CA GLN A 54 -5.42 9.62 -0.35
C GLN A 54 -5.43 11.17 -0.38
N ASP A 55 -6.44 11.75 0.27
CA ASP A 55 -6.75 13.19 0.31
C ASP A 55 -7.10 13.84 -1.05
N LYS A 56 -7.33 13.02 -2.09
CA LYS A 56 -7.77 13.50 -3.41
C LYS A 56 -9.25 13.27 -3.59
N VAL A 57 -9.93 14.30 -4.07
CA VAL A 57 -11.32 14.22 -4.53
C VAL A 57 -11.28 13.89 -6.03
N ILE A 58 -11.76 12.70 -6.39
CA ILE A 58 -11.74 12.16 -7.76
C ILE A 58 -13.17 12.16 -8.30
N PRO A 59 -13.47 12.92 -9.37
CA PRO A 59 -14.77 12.84 -10.03
C PRO A 59 -15.00 11.46 -10.65
N ILE A 60 -16.14 10.82 -10.40
CA ILE A 60 -16.46 9.50 -10.94
C ILE A 60 -16.44 9.52 -12.48
N ALA A 61 -16.88 10.62 -13.09
CA ALA A 61 -16.83 10.80 -14.55
C ALA A 61 -15.39 10.69 -15.11
N SER A 62 -14.37 11.07 -14.34
CA SER A 62 -12.98 10.96 -14.76
C SER A 62 -12.48 9.51 -14.80
N LEU A 63 -13.13 8.57 -14.10
CA LEU A 63 -12.74 7.16 -14.06
C LEU A 63 -13.03 6.40 -15.36
N ILE A 64 -13.89 6.93 -16.23
CA ILE A 64 -14.14 6.35 -17.57
C ILE A 64 -12.87 6.45 -18.43
N ASN A 65 -12.10 7.54 -18.26
CA ASN A 65 -10.81 7.74 -18.90
C ASN A 65 -9.84 8.36 -17.88
N PRO A 66 -9.30 7.53 -16.96
CA PRO A 66 -8.59 8.02 -15.79
C PRO A 66 -7.28 8.71 -16.19
N PRO A 67 -6.93 9.83 -15.54
CA PRO A 67 -5.63 10.47 -15.76
C PRO A 67 -4.50 9.44 -15.58
N PRO A 68 -3.51 9.36 -16.49
CA PRO A 68 -2.43 8.37 -16.38
C PRO A 68 -1.71 8.40 -15.02
N ARG A 69 -1.59 9.57 -14.40
CA ARG A 69 -1.02 9.73 -13.06
C ARG A 69 -1.85 9.03 -11.97
N LEU A 70 -3.19 9.10 -12.06
CA LEU A 70 -4.07 8.39 -11.13
C LEU A 70 -3.88 6.88 -11.28
N VAL A 71 -3.86 6.37 -12.52
CA VAL A 71 -3.64 4.95 -12.80
C VAL A 71 -2.31 4.47 -12.23
N ARG A 72 -1.21 5.20 -12.48
CA ARG A 72 0.11 4.80 -11.97
C ARG A 72 0.18 4.81 -10.44
N ALA A 73 -0.45 5.79 -9.80
CA ALA A 73 -0.47 5.89 -8.34
C ALA A 73 -1.32 4.78 -7.69
N LEU A 74 -2.47 4.43 -8.30
CA LEU A 74 -3.28 3.27 -7.87
C LEU A 74 -2.54 1.95 -8.05
N LEU A 75 -1.87 1.75 -9.19
CA LEU A 75 -1.04 0.56 -9.43
C LEU A 75 0.09 0.46 -8.41
N TRP A 76 0.78 1.57 -8.14
CA TRP A 76 1.83 1.60 -7.13
C TRP A 76 1.29 1.20 -5.74
N GLU A 77 0.17 1.77 -5.31
CA GLU A 77 -0.44 1.42 -4.01
C GLU A 77 -0.81 -0.07 -3.97
N LEU A 78 -1.34 -0.62 -5.06
CA LEU A 78 -1.64 -2.05 -5.16
C LEU A 78 -0.39 -2.92 -5.01
N TYR A 79 0.72 -2.55 -5.66
CA TYR A 79 1.99 -3.26 -5.53
C TYR A 79 2.56 -3.15 -4.11
N GLU A 80 2.50 -1.96 -3.52
CA GLU A 80 3.00 -1.70 -2.16
C GLU A 80 2.20 -2.46 -1.10
N ILE A 81 0.87 -2.44 -1.18
CA ILE A 81 -0.01 -3.25 -0.32
C ILE A 81 0.30 -4.73 -0.51
N GLY A 82 0.38 -5.19 -1.76
CA GLY A 82 0.68 -6.58 -2.08
C GLY A 82 2.01 -7.05 -1.48
N PHE A 83 3.07 -6.25 -1.66
CA PHE A 83 4.38 -6.51 -1.04
C PHE A 83 4.29 -6.57 0.50
N ARG A 84 3.58 -5.64 1.15
CA ARG A 84 3.40 -5.63 2.62
C ARG A 84 2.78 -6.92 3.13
N TYR A 85 1.71 -7.38 2.49
CA TYR A 85 1.02 -8.62 2.88
C TYR A 85 1.85 -9.87 2.57
N GLU A 86 2.54 -9.90 1.45
CA GLU A 86 3.41 -11.02 1.08
C GLU A 86 4.62 -11.15 1.99
N LEU A 87 5.27 -10.03 2.33
CA LEU A 87 6.36 -10.02 3.30
C LEU A 87 5.88 -10.49 4.67
N ARG A 88 4.70 -10.05 5.11
CA ARG A 88 4.08 -10.54 6.36
C ARG A 88 3.85 -12.04 6.32
N ALA A 89 3.21 -12.54 5.27
CA ALA A 89 2.88 -13.96 5.13
C ALA A 89 4.13 -14.83 5.14
N LEU A 90 5.17 -14.43 4.39
CA LEU A 90 6.44 -15.14 4.40
C LEU A 90 7.11 -15.08 5.77
N ASN A 91 7.15 -13.90 6.39
CA ASN A 91 7.72 -13.76 7.73
C ASN A 91 7.00 -14.63 8.77
N GLN A 92 5.69 -14.85 8.63
CA GLN A 92 4.92 -15.77 9.47
C GLN A 92 5.32 -17.22 9.24
N ALA A 93 5.49 -17.62 7.99
CA ALA A 93 5.89 -18.97 7.63
C ALA A 93 7.32 -19.30 8.07
N MET A 94 8.25 -18.35 7.97
CA MET A 94 9.67 -18.57 8.29
C MET A 94 9.94 -18.64 9.80
N VAL A 95 9.18 -17.88 10.61
CA VAL A 95 9.40 -17.82 12.07
C VAL A 95 8.10 -17.92 12.87
N PRO A 96 7.31 -19.00 12.72
CA PRO A 96 5.99 -19.12 13.34
C PRO A 96 6.02 -18.96 14.86
N HIS A 97 7.06 -19.49 15.51
CA HIS A 97 7.25 -19.40 16.96
C HIS A 97 7.41 -17.95 17.47
N LEU A 98 8.07 -17.07 16.71
CA LEU A 98 8.19 -15.65 17.07
C LEU A 98 6.85 -14.92 16.94
N TRP A 99 6.03 -15.31 15.98
CA TRP A 99 4.68 -14.76 15.83
C TRP A 99 3.73 -15.22 16.93
N THR A 100 3.94 -16.41 17.50
CA THR A 100 3.17 -16.90 18.66
C THR A 100 3.63 -16.24 19.96
N ASN A 101 4.95 -16.15 20.18
CA ASN A 101 5.51 -15.77 21.49
C ASN A 101 5.83 -14.26 21.61
N HIS A 102 6.11 -13.59 20.48
CA HIS A 102 6.59 -12.21 20.40
C HIS A 102 5.84 -11.43 19.31
N HIS A 103 4.52 -11.60 19.26
CA HIS A 103 3.67 -11.05 18.20
C HIS A 103 3.83 -9.53 18.05
N ILE A 104 3.82 -8.79 19.17
CA ILE A 104 3.86 -7.32 19.16
C ILE A 104 5.20 -6.82 18.63
N GLU A 105 6.30 -7.39 19.12
CA GLU A 105 7.65 -7.05 18.69
C GLU A 105 7.84 -7.37 17.20
N ARG A 106 7.30 -8.51 16.74
CA ARG A 106 7.44 -8.94 15.34
C ARG A 106 6.64 -8.06 14.38
N VAL A 107 5.41 -7.68 14.76
CA VAL A 107 4.61 -6.72 14.00
C VAL A 107 5.29 -5.35 13.97
N SER A 108 5.80 -4.88 15.12
CA SER A 108 6.48 -3.59 15.20
C SER A 108 7.70 -3.54 14.29
N LEU A 109 8.53 -4.59 14.33
CA LEU A 109 9.71 -4.71 13.45
C LEU A 109 9.32 -4.76 11.97
N LEU A 110 8.27 -5.52 11.62
CA LEU A 110 7.76 -5.57 10.25
C LEU A 110 7.32 -4.19 9.78
N TYR A 111 6.66 -3.39 10.63
CA TYR A 111 6.20 -2.06 10.25
C TYR A 111 7.36 -1.09 10.02
N CYS A 112 8.50 -1.26 10.71
CA CYS A 112 9.70 -0.47 10.47
C CYS A 112 10.34 -0.71 9.08
N VAL A 113 9.91 -1.72 8.31
CA VAL A 113 10.32 -1.94 6.91
C VAL A 113 9.60 -1.00 5.96
N PHE A 114 8.47 -0.44 6.37
CA PHE A 114 7.68 0.48 5.56
C PHE A 114 7.83 1.90 6.09
N LEU A 115 7.84 2.88 5.19
CA LEU A 115 7.70 4.26 5.61
C LEU A 115 6.26 4.54 6.02
N GLY A 116 6.09 5.44 6.98
CA GLY A 116 4.79 5.83 7.52
C GLY A 116 4.48 5.17 8.85
N THR A 117 3.22 5.30 9.28
CA THR A 117 2.71 4.80 10.57
C THR A 117 1.59 3.76 10.42
N ALA A 118 1.01 3.62 9.22
CA ALA A 118 -0.17 2.79 8.99
C ALA A 118 0.11 1.28 8.82
N GLY A 119 1.38 0.86 8.87
CA GLY A 119 1.75 -0.56 8.86
C GLY A 119 1.32 -1.27 7.58
N LEU A 120 0.31 -2.16 7.65
CA LEU A 120 -0.19 -2.91 6.48
C LEU A 120 -1.29 -2.18 5.71
N VAL A 121 -1.88 -1.13 6.28
CA VAL A 121 -2.98 -0.40 5.65
C VAL A 121 -2.40 0.88 5.06
N MET A 122 -2.81 1.25 3.84
CA MET A 122 -2.29 2.46 3.18
C MET A 122 -3.28 3.60 3.10
N TRP A 123 -4.57 3.38 3.39
CA TRP A 123 -5.67 4.35 3.20
C TRP A 123 -5.52 5.72 3.88
N SER A 124 -4.58 5.85 4.81
CA SER A 124 -4.32 7.06 5.61
C SER A 124 -2.89 7.57 5.44
N GLU A 125 -2.08 6.93 4.59
CA GLU A 125 -0.69 7.32 4.34
C GLU A 125 -0.61 8.20 3.11
N PRO A 126 -0.10 9.44 3.22
CA PRO A 126 0.03 10.30 2.07
C PRO A 126 0.93 9.64 1.02
N LEU A 127 0.54 9.78 -0.26
CA LEU A 127 1.38 9.33 -1.36
C LEU A 127 2.78 9.96 -1.29
N PRO A 128 3.85 9.23 -1.66
CA PRO A 128 5.20 9.77 -1.70
C PRO A 128 5.27 11.03 -2.56
N LYS A 129 5.94 12.07 -2.05
CA LYS A 129 6.03 13.39 -2.74
C LYS A 129 7.42 13.71 -3.28
N LYS A 130 8.46 13.04 -2.77
CA LYS A 130 9.86 13.34 -3.09
C LYS A 130 10.76 12.12 -2.89
N SER A 131 11.99 12.22 -3.40
CA SER A 131 13.11 11.39 -2.95
C SER A 131 13.22 11.51 -1.43
N GLY A 132 13.43 10.39 -0.76
CA GLY A 132 13.37 10.25 0.69
C GLY A 132 12.04 9.70 1.20
N ASP A 133 10.99 9.61 0.39
CA ASP A 133 9.70 9.02 0.80
C ASP A 133 9.42 7.68 0.08
N LEU A 134 10.45 7.08 -0.55
CA LEU A 134 10.30 5.88 -1.39
C LEU A 134 10.78 4.57 -0.71
N GLY A 135 11.27 4.66 0.53
CA GLY A 135 11.62 3.51 1.35
C GLY A 135 12.75 2.67 0.74
N LEU A 136 12.49 1.37 0.52
CA LEU A 136 13.48 0.48 -0.11
C LEU A 136 13.81 0.88 -1.57
N THR A 137 12.90 1.59 -2.24
CA THR A 137 13.05 1.98 -3.65
C THR A 137 13.71 3.35 -3.84
N ASP A 138 14.11 3.99 -2.75
CA ASP A 138 14.71 5.32 -2.77
C ASP A 138 16.11 5.34 -3.41
N THR A 139 16.58 6.54 -3.71
CA THR A 139 17.99 6.76 -4.05
C THR A 139 18.85 6.73 -2.78
N PHE A 140 20.15 6.49 -2.93
CA PHE A 140 21.09 6.50 -1.79
C PHE A 140 21.40 7.91 -1.26
N VAL A 141 20.86 8.95 -1.92
CA VAL A 141 21.05 10.35 -1.53
C VAL A 141 20.35 10.66 -0.19
N ASP A 142 19.29 9.92 0.14
CA ASP A 142 18.49 10.14 1.33
C ASP A 142 18.79 9.12 2.44
N ASN A 143 19.14 9.63 3.62
CA ASN A 143 19.53 8.86 4.82
C ASN A 143 18.48 7.85 5.32
N LYS A 144 17.26 7.87 4.78
CA LYS A 144 16.17 6.98 5.20
C LYS A 144 16.29 5.58 4.59
N LYS A 145 16.88 5.43 3.40
CA LYS A 145 17.02 4.12 2.76
C LYS A 145 17.87 3.16 3.59
N PRO A 146 19.04 3.55 4.12
CA PRO A 146 19.80 2.69 5.03
C PRO A 146 19.04 2.30 6.31
N GLU A 147 18.20 3.19 6.86
CA GLU A 147 17.38 2.92 8.05
C GLU A 147 16.29 1.87 7.76
N VAL A 148 15.60 2.02 6.63
CA VAL A 148 14.58 1.05 6.18
C VAL A 148 15.23 -0.31 5.87
N LEU A 149 16.38 -0.30 5.17
CA LEU A 149 17.13 -1.51 4.88
C LEU A 149 17.59 -2.21 6.17
N ARG A 150 18.00 -1.46 7.20
CA ARG A 150 18.35 -2.02 8.51
C ARG A 150 17.20 -2.82 9.10
N SER A 151 16.00 -2.24 9.12
CA SER A 151 14.78 -2.91 9.61
C SER A 151 14.47 -4.17 8.80
N PHE A 152 14.62 -4.09 7.48
CA PHE A 152 14.43 -5.23 6.59
C PHE A 152 15.43 -6.35 6.88
N CYS A 153 16.73 -6.04 6.99
CA CYS A 153 17.76 -7.00 7.36
C CYS A 153 17.48 -7.64 8.74
N LEU A 154 17.10 -6.85 9.75
CA LEU A 154 16.77 -7.36 11.08
C LEU A 154 15.54 -8.29 11.07
N LEU A 155 14.59 -8.07 10.16
CA LEU A 155 13.49 -9.00 9.94
C LEU A 155 14.04 -10.34 9.41
N LEU A 156 14.89 -10.28 8.38
CA LEU A 156 15.47 -11.45 7.70
C LEU A 156 16.41 -12.25 8.59
N THR A 157 17.12 -11.65 9.55
CA THR A 157 18.08 -12.38 10.42
C THR A 157 17.45 -13.51 11.23
N ALA A 158 16.13 -13.48 11.44
CA ALA A 158 15.45 -14.55 12.17
C ALA A 158 15.04 -15.72 11.26
N TRP A 159 15.11 -15.56 9.94
CA TRP A 159 14.70 -16.59 8.98
C TRP A 159 15.78 -17.68 8.90
N PRO A 160 15.40 -18.93 8.55
CA PRO A 160 16.37 -19.98 8.24
C PRO A 160 17.34 -19.51 7.15
N ASP A 161 18.61 -19.91 7.26
CA ASP A 161 19.67 -19.65 6.27
C ASP A 161 19.98 -18.16 6.00
N ALA A 162 19.56 -17.27 6.89
CA ALA A 162 19.87 -15.84 6.79
C ALA A 162 21.38 -15.59 6.79
N HIS A 163 21.85 -14.79 5.84
CA HIS A 163 23.27 -14.50 5.70
C HIS A 163 23.79 -13.63 6.87
N PRO A 164 24.99 -13.91 7.44
CA PRO A 164 25.54 -13.16 8.57
C PRO A 164 25.64 -11.64 8.34
N SER A 165 25.87 -11.23 7.10
CA SER A 165 25.93 -9.80 6.72
C SER A 165 24.66 -9.02 7.08
N PHE A 166 23.49 -9.66 7.14
CA PHE A 166 22.25 -8.99 7.52
C PHE A 166 22.29 -8.56 9.00
N HIS A 167 22.81 -9.42 9.87
CA HIS A 167 22.95 -9.13 11.29
C HIS A 167 24.03 -8.06 11.52
N GLU A 168 25.17 -8.20 10.86
CA GLU A 168 26.27 -7.21 10.91
C GLU A 168 25.79 -5.84 10.43
N PHE A 169 25.05 -5.78 9.33
CA PHE A 169 24.46 -4.53 8.84
C PHE A 169 23.43 -3.96 9.83
N ALA A 170 22.55 -4.78 10.37
CA ALA A 170 21.48 -4.34 11.27
C ALA A 170 21.98 -3.83 12.64
N THR A 171 23.13 -4.33 13.10
CA THR A 171 23.66 -4.08 14.45
C THR A 171 24.92 -3.22 14.51
N ALA A 172 25.56 -2.89 13.39
CA ALA A 172 26.82 -2.14 13.45
C ALA A 172 26.64 -0.80 14.18
N VAL A 173 27.65 -0.48 15.00
CA VAL A 173 27.71 0.73 15.81
C VAL A 173 28.12 1.91 14.93
N GLY A 174 27.21 2.87 14.76
CA GLY A 174 27.42 4.09 13.96
C GLY A 174 26.12 4.59 13.35
N LEU A 175 26.09 5.85 12.89
CA LEU A 175 24.95 6.31 12.09
C LEU A 175 25.04 5.64 10.73
N HIS A 176 23.94 5.03 10.25
CA HIS A 176 23.89 4.48 8.90
C HIS A 176 24.19 5.52 7.80
N LYS A 177 24.19 6.80 8.16
CA LYS A 177 24.58 7.96 7.36
C LYS A 177 26.05 7.98 6.95
N ASP A 178 26.91 7.27 7.68
CA ASP A 178 28.35 7.24 7.41
C ASP A 178 28.76 6.03 6.53
N ARG A 179 27.80 5.18 6.14
CA ARG A 179 28.07 4.02 5.27
C ARG A 179 28.22 4.45 3.82
N LYS A 180 29.09 3.74 3.10
CA LYS A 180 29.28 3.97 1.66
C LYS A 180 28.09 3.39 0.90
N ASP A 181 27.63 4.10 -0.13
CA ASP A 181 26.53 3.64 -0.99
C ASP A 181 26.75 2.23 -1.56
N THR A 182 28.01 1.87 -1.85
CA THR A 182 28.38 0.53 -2.34
C THR A 182 28.03 -0.57 -1.34
N GLU A 183 28.28 -0.32 -0.05
CA GLU A 183 27.99 -1.29 1.02
C GLU A 183 26.48 -1.45 1.21
N VAL A 184 25.73 -0.33 1.19
CA VAL A 184 24.27 -0.35 1.30
C VAL A 184 23.66 -1.07 0.10
N TYR A 185 24.20 -0.86 -1.10
CA TYR A 185 23.76 -1.54 -2.33
C TYR A 185 24.03 -3.05 -2.28
N GLU A 186 25.21 -3.47 -1.85
CA GLU A 186 25.57 -4.89 -1.74
C GLU A 186 24.64 -5.63 -0.77
N VAL A 187 24.42 -5.07 0.42
CA VAL A 187 23.52 -5.67 1.41
C VAL A 187 22.07 -5.67 0.92
N MET A 188 21.62 -4.60 0.27
CA MET A 188 20.29 -4.54 -0.33
C MET A 188 20.11 -5.62 -1.39
N SER A 189 21.08 -5.78 -2.29
CA SER A 189 21.04 -6.79 -3.35
C SER A 189 20.94 -8.21 -2.78
N GLN A 190 21.76 -8.52 -1.77
CA GLN A 190 21.73 -9.80 -1.07
C GLN A 190 20.39 -10.03 -0.34
N ALA A 191 19.89 -9.04 0.38
CA ALA A 191 18.62 -9.13 1.11
C ALA A 191 17.43 -9.32 0.16
N CYS A 192 17.39 -8.58 -0.96
CA CYS A 192 16.37 -8.72 -1.99
C CYS A 192 16.43 -10.11 -2.64
N PHE A 193 17.62 -10.59 -3.02
CA PHE A 193 17.77 -11.93 -3.60
C PHE A 193 17.30 -13.01 -2.63
N PHE A 194 17.73 -12.93 -1.37
CA PHE A 194 17.33 -13.87 -0.32
C PHE A 194 15.81 -13.86 -0.10
N TYR A 195 15.18 -12.69 -0.02
CA TYR A 195 13.72 -12.59 0.08
C TYR A 195 13.00 -13.24 -1.11
N VAL A 196 13.42 -12.91 -2.33
CA VAL A 196 12.80 -13.43 -3.56
C VAL A 196 12.91 -14.94 -3.65
N GLN A 197 14.10 -15.47 -3.39
CA GLN A 197 14.35 -16.91 -3.44
C GLN A 197 13.56 -17.64 -2.34
N THR A 198 13.62 -17.15 -1.10
CA THR A 198 12.86 -17.74 0.02
C THR A 198 11.36 -17.74 -0.23
N PHE A 199 10.83 -16.65 -0.82
CA PHE A 199 9.42 -16.58 -1.19
C PHE A 199 9.07 -17.60 -2.27
N PHE A 200 9.88 -17.69 -3.31
CA PHE A 200 9.68 -18.64 -4.40
C PHE A 200 9.73 -20.08 -3.92
N ASP A 201 10.71 -20.42 -3.08
CA ASP A 201 10.88 -21.77 -2.55
C ASP A 201 9.71 -22.18 -1.65
N HIS A 202 9.14 -21.22 -0.91
CA HIS A 202 8.01 -21.49 -0.01
C HIS A 202 6.65 -21.50 -0.72
N PHE A 203 6.37 -20.52 -1.58
CA PHE A 203 5.05 -20.34 -2.20
C PHE A 203 4.95 -20.82 -3.65
N GLY A 204 6.07 -21.21 -4.27
CA GLY A 204 6.11 -21.73 -5.65
C GLY A 204 5.88 -20.67 -6.74
N ARG A 205 5.97 -19.38 -6.40
CA ARG A 205 5.80 -18.27 -7.35
C ARG A 205 6.69 -17.07 -6.98
N PRO A 206 6.96 -16.15 -7.91
CA PRO A 206 7.62 -14.89 -7.57
C PRO A 206 6.80 -14.02 -6.61
N PRO A 207 7.44 -13.29 -5.67
CA PRO A 207 6.77 -12.28 -4.88
C PRO A 207 6.52 -10.99 -5.66
N LEU A 208 5.64 -10.16 -5.13
CA LEU A 208 5.54 -8.74 -5.44
C LEU A 208 6.73 -8.01 -4.84
N LEU A 209 7.35 -7.17 -5.65
CA LEU A 209 8.50 -6.36 -5.24
C LEU A 209 8.04 -4.93 -4.90
N PRO A 210 8.78 -4.23 -4.01
CA PRO A 210 8.64 -2.80 -3.86
C PRO A 210 8.80 -2.11 -5.22
N HIS A 211 7.81 -1.32 -5.62
CA HIS A 211 7.88 -0.51 -6.84
C HIS A 211 8.20 0.94 -6.48
N ALA A 212 9.05 1.58 -7.27
CA ALA A 212 9.30 3.01 -7.10
C ALA A 212 8.03 3.80 -7.44
N PHE A 213 7.64 4.73 -6.55
CA PHE A 213 6.54 5.63 -6.84
C PHE A 213 6.94 6.56 -8.00
N PRO A 214 6.05 6.80 -8.99
CA PRO A 214 6.35 7.64 -10.15
C PRO A 214 6.36 9.13 -9.75
N LEU A 215 7.45 9.57 -9.12
CA LEU A 215 7.68 10.97 -8.79
C LEU A 215 7.77 11.83 -10.06
N GLU A 216 7.33 13.07 -9.96
CA GLU A 216 7.55 14.07 -10.99
C GLU A 216 8.94 14.67 -10.80
N TYR A 217 9.86 14.35 -11.71
CA TYR A 217 10.98 15.26 -11.95
C TYR A 217 10.42 16.37 -12.85
N TYR A 218 10.53 17.62 -12.42
CA TYR A 218 10.09 18.80 -13.18
C TYR A 218 10.43 18.65 -14.68
N GLU A 219 9.41 18.80 -15.54
CA GLU A 219 9.59 19.19 -16.95
C GLU A 219 9.97 20.67 -17.03
#